data_AF-A0A842T214-F1
#
_entry.id   AF-A0A842T214-F1
#
_cell.length_a   1.000
_cell.length_b   1.000
_cell.length_c   1.000
_cell.angle_alpha   90.00
_cell.angle_beta   90.00
_cell.angle_gamma   90.00
#
_symmetry.space_group_name_H-M   'P 1'
#
loop_
_entity.id
_entity.type
_entity.pdbx_description
1 polymer ?
#
loop_
_entity_poly.entity_id
_entity_poly.type
_entity_poly.pdbx_seq_one_letter_code
_entity_poly.pdbx_strand_id
1 'polypeptide(L)'
;MRSLRPIFETDKQVKVSHDFKRQILEVLSLARVINNYYYKKKKVQEQIRPQILRQFREELSTIKQNQDWLFAIPSVLEKISEDFISKNDSFRFPDSIILFEVWMNLGITSLYPQVALHFKFPGFLKGEQTRHIFQFIFSTSRGLAFPIQFSPEFYLYSPKFLKYLNPLFKWIYKICHVLNIAIFKLEKHFHSKRHHPGEFESVIISKYNNNIYKVVNTLFHGYFTDAPKTLGQYPSFQEVLEDTMFCYRIGDHAIEVKKDKPHYQTLDVPLINHDLIKKRYEVDFYGYIKNLMAVNKLLTKKIQYYRKKRKELINDLPFFDQIKFWLQISKKLSLPGQHLPPKYAEIEKYHKHKHLIEKLRKLLWLTPLFTHTVHDASRVKESFKFSKKAEQLEGYEYDIESSKPIFFTYISTYEKEEEFEFSDSEVLAALEDLRDTMAKMWLYFKERHFKYALKKLNDVARLSTEGKENKAQIETDIKKLIPIIAIYEVFNRPLSESVYPESIPQTKRFKAYLAKFLTSRYNILGLNLIKFFNKLAYRNWAHLITQKEMNLHQFFRFIFSLDIWKHIPGNVKEYLIENSV
;
A
#
# COMPACT_ATOMS: atom_id res chain seq x y z
N MET A 1 25.37 3.61 -33.66
CA MET A 1 24.92 3.38 -32.27
C MET A 1 24.53 4.71 -31.65
N ARG A 2 23.23 5.05 -31.62
CA ARG A 2 22.77 6.26 -30.91
C ARG A 2 22.72 5.93 -29.42
N SER A 3 23.53 6.63 -28.63
CA SER A 3 23.50 6.62 -27.17
C SER A 3 22.08 6.95 -26.67
N LEU A 4 21.29 5.92 -26.35
CA LEU A 4 20.08 6.08 -25.54
C LEU A 4 20.54 6.64 -24.19
N ARG A 5 20.18 7.89 -23.88
CA ARG A 5 20.31 8.41 -22.52
C ARG A 5 19.69 7.38 -21.58
N PRO A 6 20.34 6.99 -20.47
CA PRO A 6 19.76 6.03 -19.55
C PRO A 6 18.40 6.59 -19.08
N ILE A 7 17.35 5.79 -19.25
CA ILE A 7 15.96 6.23 -19.00
C ILE A 7 15.76 6.63 -17.53
N PHE A 8 16.53 5.99 -16.64
CA PHE A 8 16.71 6.41 -15.25
C PHE A 8 18.12 6.98 -15.12
N GLU A 9 18.24 8.20 -14.58
CA GLU A 9 19.52 8.87 -14.31
C GLU A 9 20.23 8.24 -13.10
N THR A 10 20.54 6.96 -13.19
CA THR A 10 21.24 6.18 -12.17
C THR A 10 22.17 5.17 -12.84
N ASP A 11 23.36 5.04 -12.26
CA ASP A 11 24.35 4.01 -12.56
C ASP A 11 24.21 2.80 -11.63
N LYS A 12 23.38 2.90 -10.59
CA LYS A 12 23.17 1.84 -9.60
C LYS A 12 22.06 0.89 -10.01
N GLN A 13 22.27 -0.38 -9.71
CA GLN A 13 21.34 -1.46 -10.01
C GLN A 13 21.25 -2.42 -8.82
N VAL A 14 20.15 -3.15 -8.74
CA VAL A 14 19.97 -4.26 -7.80
C VAL A 14 19.58 -5.52 -8.54
N LYS A 15 20.13 -6.65 -8.09
CA LYS A 15 19.82 -7.96 -8.67
C LYS A 15 18.46 -8.44 -8.19
N VAL A 16 17.53 -8.65 -9.12
CA VAL A 16 16.21 -9.21 -8.85
C VAL A 16 16.12 -10.60 -9.45
N SER A 17 15.85 -11.61 -8.64
CA SER A 17 15.76 -12.99 -9.11
C SER A 17 14.55 -13.18 -10.02
N HIS A 18 14.80 -13.79 -11.18
CA HIS A 18 13.86 -13.86 -12.28
C HIS A 18 14.02 -15.18 -13.07
N ASP A 19 13.51 -16.26 -12.48
CA ASP A 19 13.57 -17.60 -13.07
C ASP A 19 12.35 -17.93 -13.95
N PHE A 20 12.48 -18.92 -14.83
CA PHE A 20 11.41 -19.36 -15.74
C PHE A 20 10.11 -19.76 -15.03
N LYS A 21 10.22 -20.35 -13.83
CA LYS A 21 9.05 -20.72 -13.04
C LYS A 21 8.25 -19.49 -12.60
N ARG A 22 8.92 -18.38 -12.29
CA ARG A 22 8.24 -17.11 -11.99
C ARG A 22 7.55 -16.55 -13.21
N GLN A 23 8.23 -16.48 -14.35
CA GLN A 23 7.66 -15.94 -15.59
C GLN A 23 6.32 -16.60 -15.96
N ILE A 24 6.25 -17.95 -15.95
CA ILE A 24 5.00 -18.68 -16.26
C ILE A 24 3.85 -18.27 -15.34
N LEU A 25 4.10 -18.21 -14.04
CA LEU A 25 3.09 -17.90 -13.04
C LEU A 25 2.67 -16.42 -13.10
N GLU A 26 3.55 -15.52 -13.52
CA GLU A 26 3.32 -14.08 -13.69
C GLU A 26 2.37 -13.80 -14.84
N VAL A 27 2.58 -14.45 -15.99
CA VAL A 27 1.69 -14.37 -17.16
C VAL A 27 0.26 -14.78 -16.79
N LEU A 28 0.12 -15.89 -16.05
CA LEU A 28 -1.18 -16.37 -15.58
C LEU A 28 -1.84 -15.39 -14.59
N SER A 29 -1.05 -14.78 -13.69
CA SER A 29 -1.54 -13.79 -12.74
C SER A 29 -2.01 -12.51 -13.45
N LEU A 30 -1.24 -12.03 -14.41
CA LEU A 30 -1.54 -10.87 -15.25
C LEU A 30 -2.89 -11.04 -15.97
N ALA A 31 -3.05 -12.12 -16.72
CA ALA A 31 -4.29 -12.40 -17.46
C ALA A 31 -5.52 -12.42 -16.53
N ARG A 32 -5.39 -13.02 -15.34
CA ARG A 32 -6.44 -13.02 -14.31
C ARG A 32 -6.76 -11.62 -13.79
N VAL A 33 -5.75 -10.81 -13.49
CA VAL A 33 -5.95 -9.44 -13.00
C VAL A 33 -6.65 -8.59 -14.05
N ILE A 34 -6.23 -8.67 -15.31
CA ILE A 34 -6.87 -7.94 -16.43
C ILE A 34 -8.33 -8.37 -16.59
N ASN A 35 -8.61 -9.68 -16.61
CA ASN A 35 -9.97 -10.19 -16.73
C ASN A 35 -10.87 -9.73 -15.58
N ASN A 36 -10.37 -9.78 -14.33
CA ASN A 36 -11.10 -9.30 -13.16
C ASN A 36 -11.32 -7.78 -13.19
N TYR A 37 -10.33 -7.03 -13.68
CA TYR A 37 -10.41 -5.59 -13.86
C TYR A 37 -11.55 -5.23 -14.80
N TYR A 38 -11.56 -5.77 -16.03
CA TYR A 38 -12.63 -5.45 -16.99
C TYR A 38 -14.01 -5.96 -16.56
N TYR A 39 -14.08 -7.08 -15.83
CA TYR A 39 -15.32 -7.53 -15.19
C TYR A 39 -15.87 -6.46 -14.22
N LYS A 40 -15.01 -5.95 -13.33
CA LYS A 40 -15.39 -4.89 -12.37
C LYS A 40 -15.72 -3.58 -13.09
N LYS A 41 -14.91 -3.17 -14.06
CA LYS A 41 -15.13 -1.96 -14.88
C LYS A 41 -16.51 -2.00 -15.51
N LYS A 42 -16.88 -3.11 -16.16
CA LYS A 42 -18.21 -3.31 -16.76
C LYS A 42 -19.32 -3.21 -15.71
N LYS A 43 -19.17 -3.89 -14.57
CA LYS A 43 -20.16 -3.85 -13.48
C LYS A 43 -20.37 -2.44 -12.92
N VAL A 44 -19.29 -1.69 -12.73
CA VAL A 44 -19.34 -0.29 -12.25
C VAL A 44 -20.01 0.60 -13.29
N GLN A 45 -19.64 0.46 -14.56
CA GLN A 45 -20.31 1.16 -15.67
C GLN A 45 -21.82 0.86 -15.69
N GLU A 46 -22.23 -0.40 -15.53
CA GLU A 46 -23.64 -0.79 -15.47
C GLU A 46 -24.38 -0.18 -14.27
N GLN A 47 -23.72 -0.04 -13.12
CA GLN A 47 -24.30 0.56 -11.91
C GLN A 47 -24.44 2.08 -11.98
N ILE A 48 -23.45 2.76 -12.56
CA ILE A 48 -23.39 4.24 -12.60
C ILE A 48 -24.15 4.78 -13.81
N ARG A 49 -24.21 4.05 -14.93
CA ARG A 49 -24.87 4.47 -16.18
C ARG A 49 -26.29 5.02 -15.99
N PRO A 50 -27.18 4.44 -15.16
CA PRO A 50 -28.51 5.01 -14.92
C PRO A 50 -28.47 6.37 -14.23
N GLN A 51 -27.57 6.56 -13.26
CA GLN A 51 -27.41 7.82 -12.52
C GLN A 51 -26.82 8.91 -13.42
N ILE A 52 -25.79 8.56 -14.19
CA ILE A 52 -25.19 9.47 -15.19
C ILE A 52 -26.23 9.87 -16.24
N LEU A 53 -26.98 8.92 -16.80
CA LEU A 53 -28.01 9.22 -17.80
C LEU A 53 -29.12 10.12 -17.22
N ARG A 54 -29.44 9.96 -15.93
CA ARG A 54 -30.39 10.83 -15.24
C ARG A 54 -29.83 12.25 -15.04
N GLN A 55 -28.64 12.39 -14.49
CA GLN A 55 -27.97 13.69 -14.32
C GLN A 55 -27.76 14.39 -15.66
N PHE A 56 -27.35 13.65 -16.69
CA PHE A 56 -27.21 14.15 -18.06
C PHE A 56 -28.55 14.66 -18.61
N ARG A 57 -29.66 13.94 -18.37
CA ARG A 57 -31.00 14.40 -18.78
C ARG A 57 -31.45 15.66 -18.03
N GLU A 58 -31.17 15.74 -16.73
CA GLU A 58 -31.49 16.89 -15.87
C GLU A 58 -30.64 18.13 -16.27
N GLU A 59 -29.35 17.95 -16.54
CA GLU A 59 -28.47 19.02 -17.01
C GLU A 59 -28.82 19.42 -18.46
N LEU A 60 -29.15 18.48 -19.34
CA LEU A 60 -29.66 18.78 -20.70
C LEU A 60 -30.98 19.55 -20.69
N SER A 61 -31.89 19.25 -19.76
CA SER A 61 -33.13 20.03 -19.61
C SER A 61 -32.86 21.47 -19.20
N THR A 62 -31.82 21.69 -18.38
CA THR A 62 -31.38 23.01 -17.93
C THR A 62 -30.70 23.77 -19.07
N ILE A 63 -29.89 23.09 -19.87
CA ILE A 63 -29.23 23.66 -21.06
C ILE A 63 -30.25 24.01 -22.15
N LYS A 64 -31.28 23.18 -22.35
CA LYS A 64 -32.40 23.49 -23.25
C LYS A 64 -33.13 24.78 -22.86
N GLN A 65 -33.18 25.12 -21.58
CA GLN A 65 -33.77 26.37 -21.10
C GLN A 65 -32.86 27.58 -21.35
N ASN A 66 -31.53 27.39 -21.32
CA ASN A 66 -30.54 28.47 -21.41
C ASN A 66 -29.96 28.71 -22.83
N GLN A 67 -30.35 27.90 -23.83
CA GLN A 67 -30.00 27.99 -25.26
C GLN A 67 -28.49 28.01 -25.63
N ASP A 68 -27.56 27.86 -24.70
CA ASP A 68 -26.11 27.85 -24.98
C ASP A 68 -25.54 26.42 -25.04
N TRP A 69 -25.95 25.68 -26.07
CA TRP A 69 -25.71 24.24 -26.22
C TRP A 69 -24.26 23.89 -26.61
N LEU A 70 -23.55 24.82 -27.26
CA LEU A 70 -22.22 24.57 -27.82
C LEU A 70 -21.14 24.43 -26.73
N PHE A 71 -21.26 25.18 -25.64
CA PHE A 71 -20.31 25.19 -24.53
C PHE A 71 -20.73 24.30 -23.35
N ALA A 72 -22.04 24.12 -23.15
CA ALA A 72 -22.54 23.41 -21.98
C ALA A 72 -22.47 21.88 -22.10
N ILE A 73 -22.66 21.31 -23.30
CA ILE A 73 -22.63 19.85 -23.51
C ILE A 73 -21.23 19.25 -23.21
N PRO A 74 -20.12 19.82 -23.70
CA PRO A 74 -18.77 19.33 -23.35
C PRO A 74 -18.49 19.41 -21.84
N SER A 75 -18.88 20.50 -21.19
CA SER A 75 -18.70 20.70 -19.74
C SER A 75 -19.47 19.66 -18.90
N VAL A 76 -20.71 19.37 -19.29
CA VAL A 76 -21.54 18.34 -18.67
C VAL A 76 -20.91 16.94 -18.83
N LEU A 77 -20.39 16.62 -20.02
CA LEU A 77 -19.71 15.36 -20.27
C LEU A 77 -18.41 15.22 -19.44
N GLU A 78 -17.67 16.32 -19.28
CA GLU A 78 -16.45 16.37 -18.47
C GLU A 78 -16.75 16.15 -16.98
N LYS A 79 -17.75 16.85 -16.44
CA LYS A 79 -18.22 16.69 -15.06
C LYS A 79 -18.74 15.28 -14.76
N ILE A 80 -19.45 14.67 -15.71
CA ILE A 80 -19.90 13.27 -15.63
C ILE A 80 -18.72 12.29 -15.61
N SER A 81 -17.69 12.56 -16.40
CA SER A 81 -16.45 11.77 -16.41
C SER A 81 -15.71 11.89 -15.06
N GLU A 82 -15.66 13.08 -14.47
CA GLU A 82 -15.08 13.32 -13.16
C GLU A 82 -15.88 12.65 -12.02
N ASP A 83 -17.22 12.67 -12.09
CA ASP A 83 -18.11 11.96 -11.17
C ASP A 83 -17.93 10.44 -11.25
N PHE A 84 -17.67 9.90 -12.45
CA PHE A 84 -17.36 8.48 -12.67
C PHE A 84 -16.03 8.07 -12.02
N ILE A 85 -15.00 8.91 -12.16
CA ILE A 85 -13.67 8.67 -11.58
C ILE A 85 -13.69 8.80 -10.05
N SER A 86 -14.43 9.76 -9.51
CA SER A 86 -14.40 10.12 -8.08
C SER A 86 -15.24 9.20 -7.17
N LYS A 87 -16.39 8.69 -7.62
CA LYS A 87 -17.41 8.16 -6.69
C LYS A 87 -17.20 6.76 -6.15
N ASN A 88 -16.40 5.87 -6.75
CA ASN A 88 -16.33 4.50 -6.22
C ASN A 88 -15.09 3.69 -6.56
N ASP A 89 -14.06 4.28 -7.18
CA ASP A 89 -12.94 3.44 -7.57
C ASP A 89 -12.05 3.05 -6.40
N SER A 90 -12.06 1.75 -6.19
CA SER A 90 -11.45 1.16 -5.02
C SER A 90 -9.92 1.21 -5.04
N PHE A 91 -9.31 1.66 -6.12
CA PHE A 91 -7.91 1.52 -6.44
C PHE A 91 -7.17 2.81 -6.05
N ARG A 92 -6.29 2.77 -5.03
CA ARG A 92 -5.71 4.00 -4.44
C ARG A 92 -4.32 4.35 -5.00
N PHE A 93 -4.37 4.93 -6.19
CA PHE A 93 -3.75 6.17 -6.70
C PHE A 93 -4.93 6.87 -7.39
N PRO A 94 -5.09 8.22 -7.43
CA PRO A 94 -6.30 8.84 -7.99
C PRO A 94 -6.63 8.33 -9.40
N ASP A 95 -5.63 7.84 -10.14
CA ASP A 95 -5.76 7.20 -11.44
C ASP A 95 -5.01 5.86 -11.55
N SER A 96 -5.01 5.02 -10.49
CA SER A 96 -4.32 3.71 -10.53
C SER A 96 -4.79 2.80 -11.66
N ILE A 97 -6.01 3.01 -12.15
CA ILE A 97 -6.55 2.34 -13.33
C ILE A 97 -5.93 2.86 -14.63
N ILE A 98 -5.80 4.18 -14.76
CA ILE A 98 -5.14 4.76 -15.93
C ILE A 98 -3.67 4.32 -15.93
N LEU A 99 -3.02 4.34 -14.77
CA LEU A 99 -1.67 3.81 -14.60
C LEU A 99 -1.60 2.34 -15.02
N PHE A 100 -2.58 1.53 -14.66
CA PHE A 100 -2.64 0.14 -15.08
C PHE A 100 -2.67 -0.01 -16.60
N GLU A 101 -3.67 0.61 -17.23
CA GLU A 101 -3.94 0.48 -18.65
C GLU A 101 -2.75 1.01 -19.46
N VAL A 102 -2.18 2.13 -19.01
CA VAL A 102 -0.97 2.69 -19.58
C VAL A 102 0.23 1.76 -19.36
N TRP A 103 0.40 1.16 -18.19
CA TRP A 103 1.51 0.22 -17.91
C TRP A 103 1.38 -1.10 -18.68
N MET A 104 0.14 -1.53 -18.98
CA MET A 104 -0.11 -2.67 -19.87
C MET A 104 0.43 -2.43 -21.29
N ASN A 105 0.60 -1.17 -21.71
CA ASN A 105 1.23 -0.85 -22.98
C ASN A 105 2.71 -1.26 -23.08
N LEU A 106 3.33 -1.63 -21.95
CA LEU A 106 4.68 -2.19 -21.93
C LEU A 106 4.72 -3.69 -22.29
N GLY A 107 3.57 -4.33 -22.53
CA GLY A 107 3.49 -5.74 -22.91
C GLY A 107 4.10 -6.65 -21.84
N ILE A 108 4.93 -7.62 -22.25
CA ILE A 108 5.56 -8.59 -21.33
C ILE A 108 6.46 -7.92 -20.29
N THR A 109 7.06 -6.77 -20.60
CA THR A 109 7.97 -6.08 -19.68
C THR A 109 7.24 -5.47 -18.49
N SER A 110 5.91 -5.27 -18.58
CA SER A 110 5.07 -4.84 -17.46
C SER A 110 5.11 -5.83 -16.28
N LEU A 111 5.43 -7.11 -16.52
CA LEU A 111 5.53 -8.13 -15.48
C LEU A 111 6.68 -7.88 -14.50
N TYR A 112 7.70 -7.14 -14.92
CA TYR A 112 8.94 -6.96 -14.18
C TYR A 112 8.99 -5.59 -13.50
N PRO A 113 9.59 -5.51 -12.31
CA PRO A 113 9.82 -4.22 -11.67
C PRO A 113 10.76 -3.40 -12.55
N GLN A 114 10.28 -2.23 -12.99
CA GLN A 114 11.05 -1.35 -13.89
C GLN A 114 12.13 -0.56 -13.17
N VAL A 115 11.96 -0.37 -11.86
CA VAL A 115 12.86 0.42 -11.00
C VAL A 115 12.66 -0.02 -9.55
N ALA A 116 13.74 0.03 -8.78
CA ALA A 116 13.72 -0.06 -7.33
C ALA A 116 13.97 1.33 -6.75
N LEU A 117 13.23 1.69 -5.70
CA LEU A 117 13.49 2.89 -4.92
C LEU A 117 14.10 2.53 -3.58
N HIS A 118 15.20 3.16 -3.24
CA HIS A 118 15.83 3.02 -1.93
C HIS A 118 15.58 4.28 -1.10
N PHE A 119 14.80 4.10 -0.04
CA PHE A 119 14.57 5.11 0.99
C PHE A 119 15.45 4.85 2.21
N LYS A 120 15.97 5.92 2.80
CA LYS A 120 16.75 5.88 4.05
C LYS A 120 15.92 6.45 5.18
N PHE A 121 15.88 5.74 6.30
CA PHE A 121 15.17 6.14 7.51
C PHE A 121 16.06 5.97 8.75
N PRO A 122 15.85 6.76 9.83
CA PRO A 122 16.53 6.55 11.10
C PRO A 122 16.26 5.16 11.68
N GLY A 123 17.22 4.60 12.43
CA GLY A 123 17.00 3.37 13.19
C GLY A 123 15.94 3.55 14.28
N PHE A 124 15.12 2.52 14.52
CA PHE A 124 14.03 2.54 15.50
C PHE A 124 14.26 1.52 16.62
N LEU A 125 14.86 0.37 16.30
CA LEU A 125 15.13 -0.71 17.24
C LEU A 125 16.41 -0.47 18.03
N LYS A 126 16.54 -1.14 19.19
CA LYS A 126 17.74 -1.04 20.02
C LYS A 126 18.98 -1.48 19.22
N GLY A 127 19.96 -0.58 19.12
CA GLY A 127 21.21 -0.80 18.38
C GLY A 127 21.08 -0.69 16.85
N GLU A 128 19.89 -0.37 16.32
CA GLU A 128 19.69 -0.05 14.91
C GLU A 128 20.14 1.39 14.65
N GLN A 129 21.00 1.59 13.65
CA GLN A 129 21.54 2.90 13.29
C GLN A 129 20.75 3.51 12.12
N THR A 130 20.50 2.72 11.09
CA THR A 130 19.84 3.18 9.86
C THR A 130 19.01 2.05 9.28
N ARG A 131 17.83 2.42 8.79
CA ARG A 131 16.88 1.53 8.14
C ARG A 131 16.83 1.86 6.65
N HIS A 132 17.10 0.88 5.80
CA HIS A 132 17.06 1.02 4.34
C HIS A 132 15.84 0.27 3.83
N ILE A 133 14.92 0.97 3.18
CA ILE A 133 13.71 0.38 2.61
C ILE A 133 13.87 0.37 1.10
N PHE A 134 13.81 -0.82 0.51
CA PHE A 134 13.72 -0.99 -0.93
C PHE A 134 12.26 -1.19 -1.28
N GLN A 135 11.74 -0.34 -2.16
CA GLN A 135 10.39 -0.45 -2.69
C GLN A 135 10.46 -0.81 -4.17
N PHE A 136 9.72 -1.85 -4.54
CA PHE A 136 9.56 -2.34 -5.90
C PHE A 136 8.10 -2.15 -6.29
N ILE A 137 7.88 -1.77 -7.54
CA ILE A 137 6.55 -1.49 -8.07
C ILE A 137 6.28 -2.48 -9.19
N PHE A 138 5.18 -3.20 -9.07
CA PHE A 138 4.71 -4.17 -10.06
C PHE A 138 3.45 -3.63 -10.74
N SER A 139 3.30 -3.89 -12.03
CA SER A 139 2.12 -3.49 -12.80
C SER A 139 0.82 -4.11 -12.28
N THR A 140 0.90 -5.33 -11.75
CA THR A 140 -0.25 -6.11 -11.28
C THR A 140 -0.05 -6.65 -9.90
N SER A 141 -1.18 -6.82 -9.20
CA SER A 141 -1.19 -7.56 -7.95
C SER A 141 -0.88 -9.04 -8.17
N ARG A 142 0.07 -9.55 -7.39
CA ARG A 142 0.58 -10.94 -7.46
C ARG A 142 -0.08 -11.86 -6.45
N GLY A 143 -1.23 -11.40 -5.93
CA GLY A 143 -2.29 -12.07 -5.19
C GLY A 143 -2.15 -13.56 -4.91
N LEU A 144 -2.46 -14.03 -3.69
CA LEU A 144 -2.61 -15.46 -3.31
C LEU A 144 -3.04 -16.28 -4.54
N ALA A 145 -2.05 -16.89 -5.18
CA ALA A 145 -2.25 -17.53 -6.45
C ALA A 145 -2.88 -18.88 -6.13
N PHE A 146 -4.19 -18.97 -6.27
CA PHE A 146 -4.77 -20.26 -6.63
C PHE A 146 -4.40 -20.45 -8.09
N PRO A 147 -3.60 -21.47 -8.40
CA PRO A 147 -3.14 -21.62 -9.76
C PRO A 147 -4.32 -21.99 -10.67
N ILE A 148 -4.30 -21.46 -11.89
CA ILE A 148 -5.25 -21.86 -12.93
C ILE A 148 -4.89 -23.29 -13.32
N GLN A 149 -5.79 -24.21 -13.01
CA GLN A 149 -5.57 -25.63 -13.25
C GLN A 149 -6.76 -26.20 -14.03
N PHE A 150 -6.46 -26.85 -15.15
CA PHE A 150 -7.42 -27.53 -16.00
C PHE A 150 -7.42 -29.04 -15.76
N SER A 151 -8.33 -29.74 -16.42
CA SER A 151 -8.29 -31.19 -16.42
C SER A 151 -6.99 -31.68 -17.10
N PRO A 152 -6.47 -32.86 -16.73
CA PRO A 152 -5.29 -33.48 -17.33
C PRO A 152 -5.27 -33.48 -18.86
N GLU A 153 -6.42 -33.69 -19.49
CA GLU A 153 -6.58 -33.74 -20.94
C GLU A 153 -6.21 -32.41 -21.61
N PHE A 154 -6.47 -31.27 -20.94
CA PHE A 154 -6.06 -29.95 -21.43
C PHE A 154 -4.54 -29.84 -21.58
N TYR A 155 -3.80 -30.49 -20.68
CA TYR A 155 -2.35 -30.51 -20.68
C TYR A 155 -1.77 -31.64 -21.54
N LEU A 156 -2.61 -32.32 -22.33
CA LEU A 156 -2.23 -33.42 -23.22
C LEU A 156 -1.70 -34.67 -22.50
N TYR A 157 -2.09 -34.90 -21.24
CA TYR A 157 -1.79 -36.15 -20.54
C TYR A 157 -3.05 -36.83 -20.00
N SER A 158 -3.16 -38.14 -20.24
CA SER A 158 -4.25 -38.98 -19.74
C SER A 158 -3.66 -40.19 -18.98
N PRO A 159 -3.37 -40.05 -17.67
CA PRO A 159 -2.82 -41.14 -16.88
C PRO A 159 -3.82 -42.29 -16.82
N LYS A 160 -3.38 -43.54 -17.02
CA LYS A 160 -4.26 -44.72 -16.90
C LYS A 160 -4.98 -44.80 -15.54
N PHE A 161 -4.36 -44.27 -14.48
CA PHE A 161 -4.93 -44.21 -13.13
C PHE A 161 -5.88 -43.04 -12.87
N LEU A 162 -6.12 -42.17 -13.86
CA LEU A 162 -6.96 -40.97 -13.69
C LEU A 162 -8.36 -41.32 -13.21
N LYS A 163 -8.92 -42.45 -13.67
CA LYS A 163 -10.24 -42.96 -13.23
C LYS A 163 -10.33 -43.12 -11.71
N TYR A 164 -9.24 -43.56 -11.07
CA TYR A 164 -9.17 -43.79 -9.62
C TYR A 164 -8.84 -42.52 -8.82
N LEU A 165 -8.07 -41.59 -9.41
CA LEU A 165 -7.75 -40.30 -8.78
C LEU A 165 -8.77 -39.20 -9.07
N ASN A 166 -9.72 -39.42 -9.97
CA ASN A 166 -10.74 -38.44 -10.36
C ASN A 166 -11.57 -37.91 -9.17
N PRO A 167 -11.98 -38.74 -8.19
CA PRO A 167 -12.66 -38.26 -6.99
C PRO A 167 -11.78 -37.30 -6.18
N LEU A 168 -10.48 -37.61 -6.04
CA LEU A 168 -9.52 -36.76 -5.35
C LEU A 168 -9.30 -35.44 -6.09
N PHE A 169 -9.11 -35.47 -7.41
CA PHE A 169 -8.98 -34.26 -8.22
C PHE A 169 -10.24 -33.41 -8.17
N LYS A 170 -11.43 -34.00 -8.33
CA LYS A 170 -12.72 -33.30 -8.18
C LYS A 170 -12.87 -32.69 -6.79
N TRP A 171 -12.47 -33.40 -5.74
CA TRP A 171 -12.50 -32.91 -4.37
C TRP A 171 -11.52 -31.74 -4.15
N ILE A 172 -10.29 -31.83 -4.66
CA ILE A 172 -9.29 -30.76 -4.67
C ILE A 172 -9.80 -29.52 -5.41
N TYR A 173 -10.35 -29.70 -6.63
CA TYR A 173 -10.93 -28.61 -7.41
C TYR A 173 -12.12 -27.97 -6.71
N LYS A 174 -12.98 -28.79 -6.07
CA LYS A 174 -14.14 -28.32 -5.30
C LYS A 174 -13.70 -27.54 -4.07
N ILE A 175 -12.68 -27.96 -3.33
CA ILE A 175 -12.13 -27.21 -2.19
C ILE A 175 -11.52 -25.88 -2.66
N CYS A 176 -10.76 -25.87 -3.75
CA CYS A 176 -10.20 -24.63 -4.28
C CYS A 176 -11.30 -23.66 -4.71
N HIS A 177 -12.33 -24.17 -5.39
CA HIS A 177 -13.48 -23.39 -5.80
C HIS A 177 -14.29 -22.89 -4.59
N VAL A 178 -14.52 -23.73 -3.58
CA VAL A 178 -15.23 -23.38 -2.35
C VAL A 178 -14.43 -22.39 -1.50
N LEU A 179 -13.12 -22.54 -1.37
CA LEU A 179 -12.25 -21.56 -0.72
C LEU A 179 -12.27 -20.23 -1.47
N ASN A 180 -12.20 -20.24 -2.80
CA ASN A 180 -12.28 -19.03 -3.61
C ASN A 180 -13.66 -18.34 -3.47
N ILE A 181 -14.75 -19.11 -3.47
CA ILE A 181 -16.11 -18.60 -3.22
C ILE A 181 -16.26 -18.08 -1.79
N ALA A 182 -15.74 -18.79 -0.79
CA ALA A 182 -15.84 -18.40 0.61
C ALA A 182 -15.05 -17.11 0.87
N ILE A 183 -13.84 -17.02 0.32
CA ILE A 183 -13.03 -15.80 0.29
C ILE A 183 -13.81 -14.68 -0.41
N PHE A 184 -14.40 -14.92 -1.59
CA PHE A 184 -15.19 -13.93 -2.32
C PHE A 184 -16.44 -13.45 -1.56
N LYS A 185 -17.15 -14.36 -0.88
CA LYS A 185 -18.34 -14.04 -0.08
C LYS A 185 -17.97 -13.26 1.18
N LEU A 186 -16.92 -13.67 1.91
CA LEU A 186 -16.38 -12.93 3.04
C LEU A 186 -15.91 -11.54 2.60
N GLU A 187 -15.21 -11.44 1.47
CA GLU A 187 -14.74 -10.16 0.90
C GLU A 187 -15.89 -9.22 0.52
N LYS A 188 -16.96 -9.74 -0.10
CA LYS A 188 -18.17 -8.98 -0.43
C LYS A 188 -18.88 -8.48 0.84
N HIS A 189 -18.86 -9.27 1.91
CA HIS A 189 -19.43 -8.89 3.22
C HIS A 189 -18.57 -7.85 3.96
N PHE A 190 -17.24 -7.86 3.75
CA PHE A 190 -16.30 -6.95 4.41
C PHE A 190 -15.86 -5.74 3.56
N HIS A 191 -16.47 -5.52 2.38
CA HIS A 191 -16.03 -4.51 1.39
C HIS A 191 -14.51 -4.52 1.12
N SER A 192 -13.89 -5.70 1.26
CA SER A 192 -12.46 -5.88 1.13
C SER A 192 -12.09 -5.85 -0.34
N LYS A 193 -11.37 -4.80 -0.73
CA LYS A 193 -10.91 -4.58 -2.10
C LYS A 193 -9.78 -5.57 -2.41
N ARG A 194 -9.92 -6.40 -3.46
CA ARG A 194 -8.80 -7.23 -3.96
C ARG A 194 -8.40 -6.96 -5.40
N HIS A 195 -7.08 -7.02 -5.57
CA HIS A 195 -6.22 -6.88 -6.74
C HIS A 195 -6.32 -5.52 -7.42
N HIS A 196 -5.48 -4.61 -6.93
CA HIS A 196 -5.28 -3.32 -7.55
C HIS A 196 -4.10 -3.38 -8.53
N PRO A 197 -4.17 -2.66 -9.66
CA PRO A 197 -3.00 -2.32 -10.43
C PRO A 197 -1.99 -1.52 -9.63
N GLY A 198 -0.70 -1.70 -9.90
CA GLY A 198 0.36 -1.01 -9.17
C GLY A 198 0.51 -1.55 -7.75
N GLU A 199 1.21 -2.68 -7.60
CA GLU A 199 1.49 -3.26 -6.27
C GLU A 199 2.87 -2.84 -5.77
N PHE A 200 2.89 -2.20 -4.60
CA PHE A 200 4.12 -1.80 -3.92
C PHE A 200 4.55 -2.87 -2.93
N GLU A 201 5.79 -3.29 -3.09
CA GLU A 201 6.36 -4.37 -2.30
C GLU A 201 7.68 -3.89 -1.74
N SER A 202 7.91 -4.16 -0.47
CA SER A 202 9.02 -3.54 0.24
C SER A 202 9.83 -4.56 1.00
N VAL A 203 11.11 -4.28 1.16
CA VAL A 203 11.96 -5.06 2.07
C VAL A 203 12.86 -4.12 2.83
N ILE A 204 13.13 -4.48 4.08
CA ILE A 204 13.91 -3.65 4.98
C ILE A 204 15.26 -4.31 5.21
N ILE A 205 16.33 -3.58 4.92
CA ILE A 205 17.70 -3.91 5.33
C ILE A 205 18.15 -2.85 6.33
N SER A 206 18.46 -3.26 7.54
CA SER A 206 18.84 -2.36 8.62
C SER A 206 20.28 -2.57 9.02
N LYS A 207 21.02 -1.45 9.16
CA LYS A 207 22.36 -1.40 9.73
C LYS A 207 22.24 -1.30 11.25
N TYR A 208 22.91 -2.20 11.96
CA TYR A 208 23.09 -2.20 13.41
C TYR A 208 24.53 -1.83 13.77
N ASN A 209 24.78 -1.66 15.06
CA ASN A 209 26.13 -1.52 15.62
C ASN A 209 27.08 -2.62 15.11
N ASN A 210 28.38 -2.30 15.07
CA ASN A 210 29.45 -3.16 14.53
C ASN A 210 29.24 -3.55 13.05
N ASN A 211 28.53 -2.70 12.30
CA ASN A 211 28.19 -2.93 10.88
C ASN A 211 27.50 -4.28 10.60
N ILE A 212 26.68 -4.74 11.54
CA ILE A 212 25.85 -5.92 11.34
C ILE A 212 24.60 -5.52 10.56
N TYR A 213 24.32 -6.20 9.47
CA TYR A 213 23.13 -5.97 8.66
C TYR A 213 22.10 -7.05 8.90
N LYS A 214 20.84 -6.64 9.11
CA LYS A 214 19.71 -7.54 9.29
C LYS A 214 18.60 -7.20 8.29
N VAL A 215 17.88 -8.22 7.84
CA VAL A 215 16.77 -8.09 6.91
C VAL A 215 15.45 -8.44 7.57
N VAL A 216 14.40 -7.70 7.23
CA VAL A 216 13.02 -8.02 7.56
C VAL A 216 12.23 -8.13 6.28
N ASN A 217 11.73 -9.33 5.99
CA ASN A 217 10.87 -9.59 4.84
C ASN A 217 9.43 -9.17 5.16
N THR A 218 8.75 -8.53 4.21
CA THR A 218 7.30 -8.27 4.31
C THR A 218 6.54 -9.45 3.70
N LEU A 219 5.39 -9.83 4.26
CA LEU A 219 4.54 -10.94 3.85
C LEU A 219 3.36 -10.46 2.97
N PHE A 220 2.86 -9.24 3.18
CA PHE A 220 1.72 -8.65 2.45
C PHE A 220 1.67 -7.12 2.53
N HIS A 221 1.85 -6.35 1.46
CA HIS A 221 1.66 -4.89 1.47
C HIS A 221 2.33 -4.15 2.67
N GLY A 222 3.41 -4.70 3.24
CA GLY A 222 4.03 -4.21 4.48
C GLY A 222 3.72 -4.97 5.79
N TYR A 223 3.02 -6.11 5.80
CA TYR A 223 2.89 -6.95 7.01
C TYR A 223 4.20 -7.71 7.29
N PHE A 224 4.86 -7.45 8.42
CA PHE A 224 6.21 -7.97 8.68
C PHE A 224 6.24 -9.40 9.21
N THR A 225 7.24 -10.15 8.77
CA THR A 225 7.49 -11.52 9.25
C THR A 225 8.71 -11.61 10.12
N ASP A 226 8.51 -12.26 11.26
CA ASP A 226 9.53 -12.80 12.14
C ASP A 226 10.58 -11.80 12.66
N ALA A 227 11.46 -12.30 13.53
CA ALA A 227 12.59 -11.51 14.01
C ALA A 227 13.54 -11.18 12.84
N PRO A 228 14.18 -9.99 12.81
CA PRO A 228 15.13 -9.63 11.76
C PRO A 228 16.19 -10.72 11.57
N LYS A 229 16.33 -11.23 10.33
CA LYS A 229 17.33 -12.23 9.97
C LYS A 229 18.67 -11.56 9.74
N THR A 230 19.74 -12.08 10.31
CA THR A 230 21.10 -11.54 10.06
C THR A 230 21.53 -11.87 8.63
N LEU A 231 21.94 -10.86 7.86
CA LEU A 231 22.58 -11.01 6.55
C LEU A 231 24.08 -11.29 6.70
N GLY A 232 24.72 -10.57 7.63
CA GLY A 232 26.15 -10.66 7.90
C GLY A 232 26.70 -9.35 8.45
N GLN A 233 28.02 -9.31 8.61
CA GLN A 233 28.77 -8.09 8.92
C GLN A 233 29.45 -7.62 7.65
N TYR A 234 29.27 -6.35 7.29
CA TYR A 234 29.80 -5.80 6.04
C TYR A 234 30.46 -4.44 6.33
N PRO A 235 31.61 -4.11 5.73
CA PRO A 235 32.23 -2.78 5.84
C PRO A 235 31.31 -1.66 5.36
N SER A 236 30.57 -1.89 4.28
CA SER A 236 29.68 -0.90 3.65
C SER A 236 28.31 -1.48 3.29
N PHE A 237 27.33 -0.58 3.07
CA PHE A 237 26.02 -0.99 2.56
C PHE A 237 26.07 -1.40 1.08
N GLN A 238 27.06 -0.90 0.33
CA GLN A 238 27.25 -1.25 -1.08
C GLN A 238 27.60 -2.73 -1.23
N GLU A 239 28.52 -3.23 -0.39
CA GLU A 239 28.87 -4.65 -0.36
C GLU A 239 27.70 -5.56 0.03
N VAL A 240 26.76 -5.06 0.85
CA VAL A 240 25.51 -5.80 1.13
C VAL A 240 24.70 -5.98 -0.14
N LEU A 241 24.60 -4.96 -1.00
CA LEU A 241 23.84 -5.05 -2.25
C LEU A 241 24.54 -5.92 -3.30
N GLU A 242 25.87 -6.01 -3.25
CA GLU A 242 26.65 -6.88 -4.14
C GLU A 242 26.54 -8.36 -3.76
N ASP A 243 26.50 -8.67 -2.45
CA ASP A 243 26.34 -10.03 -1.92
C ASP A 243 24.86 -10.48 -1.81
N THR A 244 23.90 -9.65 -2.20
CA THR A 244 22.47 -9.99 -2.07
C THR A 244 21.68 -9.87 -3.37
N MET A 245 20.62 -10.67 -3.45
CA MET A 245 19.60 -10.58 -4.48
C MET A 245 18.23 -10.39 -3.83
N PHE A 246 17.36 -9.67 -4.53
CA PHE A 246 15.96 -9.52 -4.17
C PHE A 246 15.14 -10.61 -4.87
N CYS A 247 14.47 -11.44 -4.09
CA CYS A 247 13.60 -12.51 -4.57
C CYS A 247 12.15 -12.15 -4.33
N TYR A 248 11.27 -12.57 -5.21
CA TYR A 248 9.83 -12.50 -4.98
C TYR A 248 9.18 -13.80 -5.44
N ARG A 249 7.95 -14.06 -5.00
CA ARG A 249 7.20 -15.25 -5.37
C ARG A 249 5.80 -14.87 -5.77
N ILE A 250 5.28 -15.49 -6.83
CA ILE A 250 3.87 -15.33 -7.20
C ILE A 250 3.01 -16.09 -6.20
N GLY A 251 1.99 -15.40 -5.68
CA GLY A 251 1.12 -15.90 -4.62
C GLY A 251 1.58 -15.57 -3.19
N ASP A 252 2.80 -15.05 -2.99
CA ASP A 252 3.25 -14.46 -1.72
C ASP A 252 3.46 -12.95 -1.97
N HIS A 253 2.76 -12.07 -1.27
CA HIS A 253 2.89 -10.60 -1.42
C HIS A 253 4.14 -10.08 -0.71
N ALA A 254 5.30 -10.61 -1.13
CA ALA A 254 6.52 -10.56 -0.37
C ALA A 254 7.75 -10.47 -1.27
N ILE A 255 8.62 -9.51 -0.98
CA ILE A 255 10.02 -9.53 -1.42
C ILE A 255 10.86 -10.05 -0.26
N GLU A 256 11.71 -11.02 -0.58
CA GLU A 256 12.69 -11.63 0.30
C GLU A 256 14.10 -11.29 -0.18
N VAL A 257 15.00 -10.99 0.74
CA VAL A 257 16.43 -10.86 0.42
C VAL A 257 17.13 -12.19 0.65
N LYS A 258 17.98 -12.59 -0.30
CA LYS A 258 18.85 -13.77 -0.22
C LYS A 258 20.28 -13.41 -0.57
N LYS A 259 21.22 -14.20 -0.09
CA LYS A 259 22.60 -14.13 -0.59
C LYS A 259 22.64 -14.48 -2.07
N ASP A 260 23.41 -13.73 -2.84
CA ASP A 260 23.62 -14.01 -4.25
C ASP A 260 24.30 -15.37 -4.43
N LYS A 261 23.86 -16.15 -5.43
CA LYS A 261 24.50 -17.43 -5.76
C LYS A 261 24.57 -17.61 -7.27
N PRO A 262 25.63 -18.26 -7.80
CA PRO A 262 25.89 -18.33 -9.24
C PRO A 262 24.78 -18.93 -10.11
N HIS A 263 23.91 -19.76 -9.52
CA HIS A 263 22.88 -20.50 -10.28
C HIS A 263 21.54 -19.77 -10.40
N TYR A 264 21.39 -18.57 -9.84
CA TYR A 264 20.14 -17.82 -9.95
C TYR A 264 20.12 -16.97 -11.23
N GLN A 265 19.07 -17.14 -12.04
CA GLN A 265 18.73 -16.15 -13.06
C GLN A 265 18.27 -14.87 -12.37
N THR A 266 18.87 -13.74 -12.76
CA THR A 266 18.60 -12.41 -12.22
C THR A 266 18.41 -11.41 -13.34
N LEU A 267 17.66 -10.35 -13.04
CA LEU A 267 17.54 -9.13 -13.83
C LEU A 267 18.18 -7.99 -13.04
N ASP A 268 18.95 -7.16 -13.72
CA ASP A 268 19.45 -5.92 -13.14
C ASP A 268 18.37 -4.84 -13.24
N VAL A 269 17.90 -4.42 -12.07
CA VAL A 269 16.84 -3.40 -11.96
C VAL A 269 17.47 -2.08 -11.55
N PRO A 270 17.26 -0.97 -12.29
CA PRO A 270 17.77 0.34 -11.92
C PRO A 270 17.35 0.75 -10.51
N LEU A 271 18.27 1.34 -9.76
CA LEU A 271 18.05 1.77 -8.38
C LEU A 271 18.07 3.30 -8.29
N ILE A 272 16.94 3.91 -7.94
CA ILE A 272 16.89 5.32 -7.53
C ILE A 272 17.13 5.36 -6.01
N ASN A 273 18.30 5.82 -5.61
CA ASN A 273 18.68 5.89 -4.21
C ASN A 273 18.12 7.15 -3.49
N HIS A 274 18.26 7.16 -2.16
CA HIS A 274 17.79 8.26 -1.33
C HIS A 274 18.35 9.63 -1.75
N ASP A 275 19.61 9.70 -2.15
CA ASP A 275 20.27 10.96 -2.53
C ASP A 275 19.68 11.52 -3.83
N LEU A 276 19.40 10.66 -4.83
CA LEU A 276 18.69 11.04 -6.03
C LEU A 276 17.26 11.47 -5.73
N ILE A 277 16.56 10.78 -4.81
CA ILE A 277 15.20 11.16 -4.42
C ILE A 277 15.19 12.58 -3.82
N LYS A 278 16.11 12.85 -2.89
CA LYS A 278 16.25 14.16 -2.24
C LYS A 278 16.59 15.26 -3.23
N LYS A 279 17.55 15.00 -4.14
CA LYS A 279 17.99 15.98 -5.14
C LYS A 279 16.91 16.29 -6.17
N ARG A 280 16.22 15.27 -6.68
CA ARG A 280 15.30 15.40 -7.82
C ARG A 280 13.89 15.79 -7.42
N TYR A 281 13.40 15.25 -6.31
CA TYR A 281 12.02 15.43 -5.87
C TYR A 281 11.88 16.34 -4.65
N GLU A 282 13.00 16.82 -4.09
CA GLU A 282 13.04 17.67 -2.89
C GLU A 282 12.38 16.99 -1.67
N VAL A 283 12.40 15.65 -1.63
CA VAL A 283 11.82 14.85 -0.54
C VAL A 283 12.90 14.28 0.36
N ASP A 284 12.91 14.71 1.63
CA ASP A 284 13.82 14.22 2.67
C ASP A 284 13.06 13.55 3.82
N PHE A 285 12.60 12.31 3.58
CA PHE A 285 11.97 11.51 4.61
C PHE A 285 12.90 11.23 5.80
N TYR A 286 14.22 11.11 5.58
CA TYR A 286 15.15 10.84 6.68
C TYR A 286 15.17 12.01 7.68
N GLY A 287 15.33 13.23 7.17
CA GLY A 287 15.32 14.46 7.95
C GLY A 287 14.00 14.67 8.68
N TYR A 288 12.87 14.54 7.97
CA TYR A 288 11.54 14.66 8.56
C TYR A 288 11.33 13.67 9.72
N ILE A 289 11.68 12.41 9.51
CA ILE A 289 11.46 11.36 10.50
C ILE A 289 12.38 11.50 11.72
N LYS A 290 13.58 12.06 11.54
CA LYS A 290 14.46 12.44 12.65
C LYS A 290 13.80 13.48 13.56
N ASN A 291 13.15 14.50 12.97
CA ASN A 291 12.39 15.50 13.71
C ASN A 291 11.17 14.86 14.39
N LEU A 292 10.41 14.02 13.69
CA LEU A 292 9.29 13.26 14.25
C LEU A 292 9.71 12.42 15.46
N MET A 293 10.87 11.76 15.41
CA MET A 293 11.43 11.01 16.54
C MET A 293 11.82 11.91 17.72
N ALA A 294 12.31 13.13 17.46
CA ALA A 294 12.58 14.12 18.50
C ALA A 294 11.28 14.57 19.19
N VAL A 295 10.23 14.85 18.43
CA VAL A 295 8.88 15.14 18.95
C VAL A 295 8.37 13.96 19.78
N ASN A 296 8.48 12.72 19.28
CA ASN A 296 8.08 11.53 20.03
C ASN A 296 8.83 11.38 21.38
N LYS A 297 10.12 11.74 21.43
CA LYS A 297 10.89 11.78 22.68
C LYS A 297 10.38 12.88 23.62
N LEU A 298 10.11 14.08 23.11
CA LEU A 298 9.51 15.17 23.88
C LEU A 298 8.16 14.76 24.49
N LEU A 299 7.24 14.25 23.68
CA LEU A 299 5.93 13.76 24.15
C LEU A 299 6.10 12.69 25.24
N THR A 300 7.07 11.78 25.08
CA THR A 300 7.36 10.76 26.10
C THR A 300 7.84 11.36 27.43
N LYS A 301 8.71 12.38 27.39
CA LYS A 301 9.13 13.12 28.59
C LYS A 301 7.95 13.85 29.24
N LYS A 302 7.09 14.50 28.46
CA LYS A 302 5.91 15.21 28.97
C LYS A 302 4.88 14.26 29.60
N ILE A 303 4.68 13.07 29.03
CA ILE A 303 3.84 12.02 29.66
C ILE A 303 4.38 11.65 31.05
N GLN A 304 5.70 11.48 31.19
CA GLN A 304 6.32 11.18 32.49
C GLN A 304 6.19 12.36 33.47
N TYR A 305 6.42 13.58 32.99
CA TYR A 305 6.24 14.81 33.76
C TYR A 305 4.84 14.94 34.34
N TYR A 306 3.80 14.88 33.50
CA TYR A 306 2.41 14.99 33.94
C TYR A 306 1.96 13.80 34.81
N ARG A 307 2.50 12.60 34.55
CA ARG A 307 2.29 11.45 35.45
C ARG A 307 2.86 11.70 36.84
N LYS A 308 4.06 12.29 36.93
CA LYS A 308 4.72 12.59 38.20
C LYS A 308 3.94 13.66 38.96
N LYS A 309 3.59 14.78 38.31
CA LYS A 309 2.79 15.86 38.89
C LYS A 309 1.43 15.38 39.42
N ARG A 310 0.73 14.57 38.63
CA ARG A 310 -0.52 13.94 39.06
C ARG A 310 -0.32 13.05 40.30
N LYS A 311 0.78 12.29 40.37
CA LYS A 311 1.07 11.41 41.51
C LYS A 311 1.43 12.19 42.76
N GLU A 312 2.23 13.25 42.64
CA GLU A 312 2.56 14.17 43.73
C GLU A 312 1.28 14.74 44.36
N LEU A 313 0.40 15.33 43.54
CA LEU A 313 -0.87 15.89 44.04
C LEU A 313 -1.80 14.86 44.69
N ILE A 314 -1.85 13.62 44.18
CA ILE A 314 -2.66 12.56 44.81
C ILE A 314 -2.06 12.17 46.17
N ASN A 315 -0.73 12.10 46.26
CA ASN A 315 -0.06 11.73 47.51
C ASN A 315 -0.17 12.83 48.58
N ASP A 316 -0.26 14.09 48.16
CA ASP A 316 -0.43 15.25 49.05
C ASP A 316 -1.85 15.33 49.66
N LEU A 317 -2.82 14.58 49.12
CA LEU A 317 -4.17 14.49 49.70
C LEU A 317 -4.15 13.68 51.02
N PRO A 318 -4.97 14.05 52.01
CA PRO A 318 -5.22 13.22 53.18
C PRO A 318 -5.71 11.82 52.79
N PHE A 319 -5.37 10.79 53.57
CA PHE A 319 -5.69 9.39 53.28
C PHE A 319 -7.17 9.14 52.92
N PHE A 320 -8.10 9.72 53.68
CA PHE A 320 -9.54 9.60 53.41
C PHE A 320 -9.96 10.26 52.08
N ASP A 321 -9.31 11.36 51.69
CA ASP A 321 -9.56 12.01 50.41
C ASP A 321 -8.96 11.25 49.24
N GLN A 322 -7.82 10.58 49.42
CA GLN A 322 -7.28 9.66 48.42
C GLN A 322 -8.27 8.51 48.12
N ILE A 323 -8.86 7.89 49.15
CA ILE A 323 -9.87 6.84 48.98
C ILE A 323 -11.10 7.38 48.25
N LYS A 324 -11.61 8.55 48.66
CA LYS A 324 -12.75 9.21 47.99
C LYS A 324 -12.45 9.52 46.53
N PHE A 325 -11.25 9.99 46.23
CA PHE A 325 -10.80 10.27 44.87
C PHE A 325 -10.83 9.00 43.99
N TRP A 326 -10.28 7.88 44.48
CA TRP A 326 -10.29 6.61 43.73
C TRP A 326 -11.71 6.07 43.51
N LEU A 327 -12.59 6.17 44.52
CA LEU A 327 -14.01 5.81 44.37
C LEU A 327 -14.71 6.65 43.31
N GLN A 328 -14.41 7.95 43.24
CA GLN A 328 -14.99 8.85 42.25
C GLN A 328 -14.44 8.61 40.84
N ILE A 329 -13.15 8.29 40.69
CA ILE A 329 -12.61 7.84 39.40
C ILE A 329 -13.30 6.55 38.95
N SER A 330 -13.51 5.60 39.86
CA SER A 330 -14.24 4.37 39.54
C SER A 330 -15.66 4.66 39.08
N LYS A 331 -16.37 5.58 39.75
CA LYS A 331 -17.72 6.00 39.35
C LYS A 331 -17.73 6.67 37.97
N LYS A 332 -16.77 7.57 37.71
CA LYS A 332 -16.61 8.24 36.42
C LYS A 332 -16.36 7.26 35.27
N LEU A 333 -15.60 6.19 35.52
CA LEU A 333 -15.36 5.14 34.52
C LEU A 333 -16.60 4.27 34.25
N SER A 334 -17.46 4.08 35.24
CA SER A 334 -18.67 3.26 35.13
C SER A 334 -19.90 4.03 34.61
N LEU A 335 -19.93 5.36 34.77
CA LEU A 335 -21.07 6.21 34.41
C LEU A 335 -20.61 7.40 33.55
N PRO A 336 -21.04 7.49 32.27
CA PRO A 336 -20.74 8.63 31.40
C PRO A 336 -21.26 9.96 31.98
N GLY A 337 -20.53 11.06 31.79
CA GLY A 337 -20.97 12.42 32.18
C GLY A 337 -20.73 12.82 33.65
N GLN A 338 -20.07 11.99 34.46
CA GLN A 338 -19.70 12.34 35.83
C GLN A 338 -18.41 13.20 35.86
N HIS A 339 -18.48 14.38 36.47
CA HIS A 339 -17.33 15.25 36.69
C HIS A 339 -16.67 14.97 38.05
N LEU A 340 -15.35 15.15 38.13
CA LEU A 340 -14.68 15.12 39.43
C LEU A 340 -15.04 16.40 40.21
N PRO A 341 -15.17 16.32 41.54
CA PRO A 341 -15.36 17.50 42.37
C PRO A 341 -14.28 18.57 42.12
N PRO A 342 -14.61 19.87 42.28
CA PRO A 342 -13.67 20.97 42.02
C PRO A 342 -12.33 20.85 42.76
N LYS A 343 -12.33 20.26 43.96
CA LYS A 343 -11.11 20.01 44.74
C LYS A 343 -10.10 19.08 44.07
N TYR A 344 -10.49 18.33 43.04
CA TYR A 344 -9.61 17.45 42.25
C TYR A 344 -9.35 17.98 40.84
N ALA A 345 -9.80 19.20 40.52
CA ALA A 345 -9.69 19.78 39.17
C ALA A 345 -8.24 19.85 38.66
N GLU A 346 -7.26 20.14 39.54
CA GLU A 346 -5.86 20.19 39.14
C GLU A 346 -5.30 18.78 38.81
N ILE A 347 -5.68 17.76 39.58
CA ILE A 347 -5.34 16.35 39.32
C ILE A 347 -5.95 15.90 37.98
N GLU A 348 -7.18 16.32 37.71
CA GLU A 348 -7.87 16.07 36.44
C GLU A 348 -7.21 16.80 35.27
N LYS A 349 -6.80 18.06 35.43
CA LYS A 349 -6.07 18.83 34.41
C LYS A 349 -4.82 18.09 33.96
N TYR A 350 -3.99 17.61 34.90
CA TYR A 350 -2.79 16.83 34.55
C TYR A 350 -3.11 15.46 33.96
N HIS A 351 -4.23 14.84 34.35
CA HIS A 351 -4.71 13.63 33.70
C HIS A 351 -5.06 13.87 32.23
N LYS A 352 -5.84 14.91 31.93
CA LYS A 352 -6.24 15.31 30.57
C LYS A 352 -5.03 15.65 29.70
N HIS A 353 -4.08 16.45 30.21
CA HIS A 353 -2.81 16.74 29.51
C HIS A 353 -2.02 15.46 29.17
N LYS A 354 -1.83 14.57 30.16
CA LYS A 354 -1.17 13.28 29.95
C LYS A 354 -1.89 12.45 28.89
N HIS A 355 -3.22 12.37 28.96
CA HIS A 355 -4.01 11.55 28.06
C HIS A 355 -3.96 12.05 26.61
N LEU A 356 -4.12 13.36 26.40
CA LEU A 356 -3.98 14.01 25.10
C LEU A 356 -2.60 13.71 24.49
N ILE A 357 -1.52 13.91 25.26
CA ILE A 357 -0.15 13.65 24.78
C ILE A 357 0.08 12.17 24.46
N GLU A 358 -0.50 11.24 25.24
CA GLU A 358 -0.47 9.80 24.94
C GLU A 358 -1.18 9.45 23.62
N LYS A 359 -2.22 10.21 23.24
CA LYS A 359 -2.94 10.06 21.98
C LYS A 359 -2.18 10.69 20.82
N LEU A 360 -1.69 11.91 20.97
CA LEU A 360 -0.83 12.59 19.98
C LEU A 360 0.39 11.74 19.63
N ARG A 361 1.05 11.15 20.63
CA ARG A 361 2.20 10.25 20.40
C ARG A 361 1.84 9.05 19.53
N LYS A 362 0.62 8.53 19.62
CA LYS A 362 0.16 7.44 18.75
C LYS A 362 -0.11 7.93 17.34
N LEU A 363 -0.74 9.10 17.19
CA LEU A 363 -1.08 9.68 15.88
C LEU A 363 0.16 9.82 15.01
N LEU A 364 1.31 10.24 15.55
CA LEU A 364 2.60 10.33 14.83
C LEU A 364 2.94 9.11 13.95
N TRP A 365 2.48 7.91 14.32
CA TRP A 365 2.81 6.65 13.64
C TRP A 365 1.62 6.04 12.87
N LEU A 366 0.40 6.43 13.23
CA LEU A 366 -0.84 5.81 12.77
C LEU A 366 -1.50 6.57 11.62
N THR A 367 -1.15 7.84 11.45
CA THR A 367 -1.72 8.67 10.40
C THR A 367 -0.79 8.70 9.18
N PRO A 368 -1.33 8.78 7.96
CA PRO A 368 -0.54 9.05 6.78
C PRO A 368 0.32 10.30 6.93
N LEU A 369 1.53 10.30 6.39
CA LEU A 369 2.45 11.43 6.54
C LEU A 369 1.88 12.74 5.98
N PHE A 370 1.15 12.69 4.87
CA PHE A 370 0.55 13.90 4.29
C PHE A 370 -0.47 14.57 5.22
N THR A 371 -1.05 13.85 6.19
CA THR A 371 -2.02 14.47 7.12
C THR A 371 -1.33 15.26 8.23
N HIS A 372 0.00 15.17 8.33
CA HIS A 372 0.77 15.96 9.30
C HIS A 372 0.92 17.44 8.86
N THR A 373 0.49 17.79 7.64
CA THR A 373 0.35 19.17 7.14
C THR A 373 -1.12 19.56 6.97
N VAL A 374 -1.44 20.79 6.56
CA VAL A 374 -2.76 21.23 6.11
C VAL A 374 -3.23 20.41 4.90
N HIS A 375 -4.47 19.94 4.94
CA HIS A 375 -5.08 19.16 3.86
C HIS A 375 -6.60 19.31 3.87
N ASP A 376 -7.22 19.01 2.73
CA ASP A 376 -8.68 18.96 2.58
C ASP A 376 -9.25 17.80 3.42
N ALA A 377 -10.15 18.13 4.34
CA ALA A 377 -10.76 17.23 5.29
C ALA A 377 -11.57 16.08 4.63
N SER A 378 -12.07 16.28 3.40
CA SER A 378 -12.75 15.23 2.63
C SER A 378 -11.84 14.02 2.36
N ARG A 379 -10.54 14.24 2.18
CA ARG A 379 -9.52 13.19 1.92
C ARG A 379 -9.10 12.46 3.20
N VAL A 380 -9.29 13.06 4.37
CA VAL A 380 -9.03 12.45 5.67
C VAL A 380 -9.97 11.29 5.90
N LYS A 381 -11.29 11.50 5.80
CA LYS A 381 -12.28 10.43 5.93
C LYS A 381 -11.97 9.24 5.01
N GLU A 382 -11.50 9.50 3.79
CA GLU A 382 -11.12 8.43 2.87
C GLU A 382 -9.84 7.69 3.30
N SER A 383 -8.80 8.40 3.70
CA SER A 383 -7.54 7.80 4.18
C SER A 383 -7.71 7.01 5.49
N PHE A 384 -8.64 7.43 6.36
CA PHE A 384 -8.93 6.73 7.62
C PHE A 384 -9.78 5.45 7.44
N LYS A 385 -10.48 5.26 6.30
CA LYS A 385 -11.14 3.99 5.95
C LYS A 385 -10.18 2.78 5.88
N PHE A 386 -8.87 2.99 5.92
CA PHE A 386 -7.86 1.93 5.83
C PHE A 386 -7.58 1.18 7.14
N SER A 387 -7.93 1.74 8.30
CA SER A 387 -7.74 1.03 9.56
C SER A 387 -9.10 0.76 10.21
N LYS A 388 -9.43 -0.51 10.50
CA LYS A 388 -10.55 -0.83 11.42
C LYS A 388 -10.34 -0.25 12.84
N LYS A 389 -9.16 0.33 13.13
CA LYS A 389 -8.94 1.12 14.35
C LYS A 389 -9.42 2.56 14.21
N ALA A 390 -9.80 3.00 13.01
CA ALA A 390 -10.58 4.21 12.81
C ALA A 390 -11.97 4.06 13.45
N GLU A 391 -12.51 2.84 13.59
CA GLU A 391 -13.74 2.60 14.38
C GLU A 391 -13.55 2.97 15.88
N GLN A 392 -12.32 2.98 16.41
CA GLN A 392 -12.03 3.52 17.76
C GLN A 392 -11.85 5.05 17.77
N LEU A 393 -11.76 5.66 16.59
CA LEU A 393 -11.73 7.10 16.37
C LEU A 393 -13.06 7.62 15.77
N GLU A 394 -14.00 6.74 15.42
CA GLU A 394 -15.33 7.06 14.86
C GLU A 394 -16.25 7.75 15.86
N GLY A 395 -15.93 7.68 17.16
CA GLY A 395 -16.61 8.45 18.20
C GLY A 395 -16.15 9.91 18.30
N TYR A 396 -15.10 10.31 17.58
CA TYR A 396 -14.66 11.71 17.52
C TYR A 396 -15.33 12.35 16.32
N GLU A 397 -16.25 13.30 16.55
CA GLU A 397 -16.73 14.19 15.50
C GLU A 397 -15.53 14.99 14.98
N TYR A 398 -14.92 14.49 13.91
CA TYR A 398 -13.97 15.27 13.14
C TYR A 398 -14.71 16.48 12.59
N ASP A 399 -14.22 17.66 12.92
CA ASP A 399 -14.63 18.88 12.25
C ASP A 399 -14.14 18.81 10.80
N ILE A 400 -15.06 18.46 9.90
CA ILE A 400 -14.84 18.25 8.46
C ILE A 400 -14.50 19.58 7.76
N GLU A 401 -14.54 20.71 8.46
CA GLU A 401 -14.23 22.03 7.89
C GLU A 401 -12.81 22.51 8.22
N SER A 402 -12.07 21.75 9.04
CA SER A 402 -10.75 22.18 9.52
C SER A 402 -9.67 22.10 8.43
N SER A 403 -9.17 23.25 8.00
CA SER A 403 -7.89 23.42 7.26
C SER A 403 -6.65 23.17 8.12
N LYS A 404 -6.81 22.60 9.33
CA LYS A 404 -5.71 22.37 10.28
C LYS A 404 -5.10 20.97 10.08
N PRO A 405 -3.81 20.77 10.41
CA PRO A 405 -3.19 19.45 10.43
C PRO A 405 -3.82 18.54 11.47
N ILE A 406 -3.67 17.23 11.27
CA ILE A 406 -4.32 16.18 12.08
C ILE A 406 -4.10 16.33 13.60
N PHE A 407 -2.91 16.79 14.01
CA PHE A 407 -2.58 16.97 15.41
C PHE A 407 -3.39 18.09 16.06
N PHE A 408 -3.55 19.23 15.37
CA PHE A 408 -4.27 20.39 15.90
C PHE A 408 -5.78 20.19 15.83
N THR A 409 -6.29 19.53 14.79
CA THR A 409 -7.69 19.09 14.75
C THR A 409 -7.99 18.19 15.95
N TYR A 410 -7.11 17.21 16.24
CA TYR A 410 -7.30 16.32 17.38
C TYR A 410 -7.23 17.05 18.73
N ILE A 411 -6.32 18.02 18.88
CA ILE A 411 -6.25 18.86 20.08
C ILE A 411 -7.57 19.60 20.27
N SER A 412 -8.04 20.35 19.27
CA SER A 412 -9.27 21.14 19.38
C SER A 412 -10.51 20.28 19.65
N THR A 413 -10.63 19.10 19.02
CA THR A 413 -11.71 18.16 19.32
C THR A 413 -11.64 17.67 20.76
N TYR A 414 -10.46 17.27 21.23
CA TYR A 414 -10.27 16.77 22.60
C TYR A 414 -10.52 17.87 23.66
N GLU A 415 -10.11 19.12 23.40
CA GLU A 415 -10.40 20.27 24.25
C GLU A 415 -11.91 20.52 24.41
N LYS A 416 -12.66 20.40 23.31
CA LYS A 416 -14.13 20.53 23.30
C LYS A 416 -14.80 19.38 24.05
N GLU A 417 -14.41 18.14 23.78
CA GLU A 417 -15.03 16.95 24.39
C GLU A 417 -14.77 16.85 25.90
N GLU A 418 -13.60 17.28 26.34
CA GLU A 418 -13.17 17.17 27.74
C GLU A 418 -13.27 18.49 28.49
N GLU A 419 -13.82 19.55 27.89
CA GLU A 419 -13.98 20.88 28.48
C GLU A 419 -12.69 21.36 29.17
N PHE A 420 -11.58 21.39 28.45
CA PHE A 420 -10.30 21.88 28.97
C PHE A 420 -9.45 22.51 27.86
N GLU A 421 -8.48 23.32 28.25
CA GLU A 421 -7.52 23.95 27.34
C GLU A 421 -6.13 23.32 27.48
N PHE A 422 -5.53 22.95 26.35
CA PHE A 422 -4.19 22.38 26.28
C PHE A 422 -3.14 23.48 26.11
N SER A 423 -2.34 23.70 27.16
CA SER A 423 -1.45 24.87 27.28
C SER A 423 0.05 24.52 27.29
N ASP A 424 0.44 23.31 26.86
CA ASP A 424 1.86 22.92 26.80
C ASP A 424 2.55 23.52 25.55
N SER A 425 3.06 24.75 25.68
CA SER A 425 3.68 25.52 24.60
C SER A 425 4.85 24.80 23.92
N GLU A 426 5.63 24.03 24.67
CA GLU A 426 6.75 23.26 24.11
C GLU A 426 6.25 22.15 23.18
N VAL A 427 5.15 21.49 23.54
CA VAL A 427 4.51 20.46 22.70
C VAL A 427 3.87 21.11 21.47
N LEU A 428 3.17 22.23 21.64
CA LEU A 428 2.53 22.95 20.54
C LEU A 428 3.56 23.40 19.51
N ALA A 429 4.62 24.10 19.94
CA ALA A 429 5.69 24.56 19.06
C ALA A 429 6.39 23.40 18.32
N ALA A 430 6.61 22.26 19.00
CA ALA A 430 7.21 21.09 18.37
C ALA A 430 6.30 20.45 17.30
N LEU A 431 4.97 20.51 17.48
CA LEU A 431 4.00 20.04 16.48
C LEU A 431 3.87 21.03 15.32
N GLU A 432 4.02 22.33 15.55
CA GLU A 432 4.05 23.36 14.50
C GLU A 432 5.27 23.20 13.60
N ASP A 433 6.47 23.03 14.18
CA ASP A 433 7.69 22.76 13.40
C ASP A 433 7.57 21.48 12.55
N LEU A 434 6.98 20.43 13.13
CA LEU A 434 6.73 19.18 12.42
C LEU A 434 5.72 19.37 11.27
N ARG A 435 4.68 20.18 11.49
CA ARG A 435 3.72 20.57 10.45
C ARG A 435 4.43 21.30 9.32
N ASP A 436 5.19 22.34 9.63
CA ASP A 436 5.80 23.22 8.64
C ASP A 436 6.84 22.49 7.79
N THR A 437 7.61 21.60 8.43
CA THR A 437 8.54 20.72 7.71
C THR A 437 7.81 19.80 6.74
N MET A 438 6.71 19.15 7.17
CA MET A 438 5.91 18.31 6.28
C MET A 438 5.22 19.13 5.18
N ALA A 439 4.69 20.30 5.52
CA ALA A 439 4.00 21.19 4.60
C ALA A 439 4.91 21.59 3.45
N LYS A 440 6.13 22.03 3.76
CA LYS A 440 7.14 22.35 2.77
C LYS A 440 7.39 21.16 1.85
N MET A 441 7.73 20.00 2.42
CA MET A 441 8.08 18.81 1.66
C MET A 441 6.92 18.29 0.79
N TRP A 442 5.72 18.20 1.36
CA TRP A 442 4.52 17.71 0.66
C TRP A 442 4.03 18.67 -0.40
N LEU A 443 3.96 19.97 -0.11
CA LEU A 443 3.46 20.97 -1.05
C LEU A 443 4.36 21.07 -2.29
N TYR A 444 5.68 21.16 -2.11
CA TYR A 444 6.61 21.18 -3.24
C TYR A 444 6.48 19.92 -4.09
N PHE A 445 6.44 18.74 -3.44
CA PHE A 445 6.28 17.47 -4.14
C PHE A 445 4.95 17.39 -4.90
N LYS A 446 3.85 17.77 -4.24
CA LYS A 446 2.50 17.73 -4.79
C LYS A 446 2.37 18.63 -6.01
N GLU A 447 2.81 19.89 -5.90
CA GLU A 447 2.63 20.89 -6.94
C GLU A 447 3.57 20.66 -8.13
N ARG A 448 4.84 20.31 -7.88
CA ARG A 448 5.86 20.19 -8.93
C ARG A 448 5.88 18.83 -9.61
N HIS A 449 5.62 17.75 -8.86
CA HIS A 449 5.81 16.39 -9.37
C HIS A 449 4.49 15.64 -9.50
N PHE A 450 3.67 15.64 -8.44
CA PHE A 450 2.45 14.84 -8.44
C PHE A 450 1.40 15.36 -9.43
N LYS A 451 1.10 16.67 -9.43
CA LYS A 451 0.18 17.26 -10.42
C LYS A 451 0.67 17.07 -11.86
N TYR A 452 1.97 17.25 -12.10
CA TYR A 452 2.60 16.93 -13.38
C TYR A 452 2.37 15.47 -13.76
N ALA A 453 2.58 14.54 -12.82
CA ALA A 453 2.42 13.12 -13.06
C ALA A 453 0.98 12.75 -13.42
N LEU A 454 -0.02 13.34 -12.74
CA LEU A 454 -1.43 13.13 -13.07
C LEU A 454 -1.79 13.67 -14.44
N LYS A 455 -1.37 14.89 -14.77
CA LYS A 455 -1.61 15.47 -16.10
C LYS A 455 -0.98 14.59 -17.18
N LYS A 456 0.29 14.23 -17.00
CA LYS A 456 1.03 13.45 -17.98
C LYS A 456 0.50 12.02 -18.13
N LEU A 457 0.02 11.41 -17.04
CA LEU A 457 -0.62 10.11 -17.09
C LEU A 457 -1.91 10.16 -17.93
N ASN A 458 -2.72 11.21 -17.78
CA ASN A 458 -3.90 11.44 -18.61
C ASN A 458 -3.54 11.67 -20.09
N ASP A 459 -2.48 12.42 -20.36
CA ASP A 459 -1.99 12.61 -21.73
C ASP A 459 -1.59 11.28 -22.37
N VAL A 460 -0.83 10.45 -21.63
CA VAL A 460 -0.36 9.14 -22.10
C VAL A 460 -1.51 8.17 -22.34
N ALA A 461 -2.57 8.23 -21.53
CA ALA A 461 -3.76 7.40 -21.67
C ALA A 461 -4.57 7.70 -22.95
N ARG A 462 -4.41 8.90 -23.52
CA ARG A 462 -5.08 9.34 -24.75
C ARG A 462 -4.28 9.00 -26.02
N LEU A 463 -3.03 8.56 -25.89
CA LEU A 463 -2.20 8.21 -27.04
C LEU A 463 -2.69 6.89 -27.67
N SER A 464 -2.84 6.87 -28.99
CA SER A 464 -3.07 5.63 -29.73
C SER A 464 -1.87 4.71 -29.60
N THR A 465 -2.14 3.43 -29.33
CA THR A 465 -1.13 2.39 -29.17
C THR A 465 -0.68 1.75 -30.49
N GLU A 466 -1.28 2.15 -31.62
CA GLU A 466 -1.02 1.59 -32.96
C GLU A 466 0.31 2.11 -33.58
N GLY A 467 0.83 3.25 -33.13
CA GLY A 467 2.06 3.86 -33.65
C GLY A 467 3.33 3.50 -32.86
N LYS A 468 4.41 3.12 -33.55
CA LYS A 468 5.73 2.81 -32.92
C LYS A 468 6.31 4.00 -32.14
N GLU A 469 6.16 5.21 -32.64
CA GLU A 469 6.62 6.43 -31.96
C GLU A 469 5.84 6.70 -30.66
N ASN A 470 4.51 6.52 -30.70
CA ASN A 470 3.67 6.62 -29.52
C ASN A 470 4.06 5.57 -28.47
N LYS A 471 4.38 4.34 -28.87
CA LYS A 471 4.84 3.29 -27.94
C LYS A 471 6.12 3.68 -27.20
N ALA A 472 7.13 4.19 -27.90
CA ALA A 472 8.37 4.66 -27.28
C ALA A 472 8.15 5.84 -26.32
N GLN A 473 7.23 6.75 -26.69
CA GLN A 473 6.83 7.87 -25.86
C GLN A 473 6.11 7.40 -24.59
N ILE A 474 5.14 6.49 -24.72
CA ILE A 474 4.42 5.86 -23.61
C ILE A 474 5.41 5.20 -22.64
N GLU A 475 6.35 4.41 -23.15
CA GLU A 475 7.35 3.72 -22.32
C GLU A 475 8.23 4.70 -21.54
N THR A 476 8.72 5.73 -22.22
CA THR A 476 9.55 6.77 -21.61
C THR A 476 8.79 7.53 -20.52
N ASP A 477 7.53 7.89 -20.79
CA ASP A 477 6.72 8.64 -19.86
C ASP A 477 6.37 7.79 -18.63
N ILE A 478 5.95 6.53 -18.81
CA ILE A 478 5.70 5.60 -17.71
C ILE A 478 6.91 5.48 -16.78
N LYS A 479 8.10 5.26 -17.35
CA LYS A 479 9.32 5.13 -16.56
C LYS A 479 9.63 6.40 -15.75
N LYS A 480 9.31 7.59 -16.27
CA LYS A 480 9.44 8.86 -15.52
C LYS A 480 8.38 9.04 -14.43
N LEU A 481 7.18 8.49 -14.64
CA LEU A 481 6.05 8.62 -13.71
C LEU A 481 6.18 7.67 -12.50
N ILE A 482 6.62 6.42 -12.72
CA ILE A 482 6.71 5.39 -11.68
C ILE A 482 7.38 5.89 -10.38
N PRO A 483 8.54 6.59 -10.40
CA PRO A 483 9.17 7.08 -9.17
C PRO A 483 8.33 8.11 -8.40
N ILE A 484 7.58 8.97 -9.09
CA ILE A 484 6.70 9.97 -8.46
C ILE A 484 5.58 9.24 -7.72
N ILE A 485 5.00 8.21 -8.35
CA ILE A 485 3.92 7.41 -7.77
C ILE A 485 4.42 6.65 -6.53
N ALA A 486 5.65 6.13 -6.59
CA ALA A 486 6.33 5.51 -5.44
C ALA A 486 6.45 6.45 -4.24
N ILE A 487 6.98 7.65 -4.47
CA ILE A 487 7.20 8.64 -3.42
C ILE A 487 5.86 9.10 -2.83
N TYR A 488 4.85 9.31 -3.70
CA TYR A 488 3.48 9.63 -3.28
C TYR A 488 2.90 8.57 -2.35
N GLU A 489 3.15 7.28 -2.62
CA GLU A 489 2.66 6.19 -1.76
C GLU A 489 3.21 6.29 -0.34
N VAL A 490 4.48 6.65 -0.16
CA VAL A 490 5.10 6.81 1.17
C VAL A 490 4.44 7.93 1.96
N PHE A 491 4.05 9.03 1.29
CA PHE A 491 3.27 10.10 1.93
C PHE A 491 1.88 9.64 2.40
N ASN A 492 1.26 8.70 1.67
CA ASN A 492 -0.12 8.26 1.88
C ASN A 492 -0.25 7.05 2.82
N ARG A 493 0.85 6.51 3.34
CA ARG A 493 0.83 5.38 4.27
C ARG A 493 1.19 5.78 5.69
N PRO A 494 0.54 5.21 6.71
CA PRO A 494 1.02 5.27 8.07
C PRO A 494 2.41 4.65 8.19
N LEU A 495 3.30 5.32 8.92
CA LEU A 495 4.64 4.79 9.20
C LEU A 495 4.59 3.41 9.84
N SER A 496 3.58 3.16 10.68
CA SER A 496 3.39 1.88 11.35
C SER A 496 2.97 0.71 10.44
N GLU A 497 2.64 0.98 9.18
CA GLU A 497 2.29 -0.02 8.17
C GLU A 497 3.43 -0.26 7.18
N SER A 498 4.23 0.76 6.87
CA SER A 498 5.26 0.70 5.82
C SER A 498 6.71 0.75 6.34
N VAL A 499 7.00 1.52 7.40
CA VAL A 499 8.38 1.84 7.81
C VAL A 499 8.73 1.27 9.19
N TYR A 500 7.88 1.47 10.20
CA TYR A 500 8.10 1.14 11.62
C TYR A 500 6.92 0.35 12.21
N PRO A 501 6.69 -0.91 11.78
CA PRO A 501 5.64 -1.74 12.35
C PRO A 501 5.72 -1.92 13.85
N GLU A 502 6.91 -1.82 14.42
CA GLU A 502 7.17 -2.04 15.83
C GLU A 502 6.66 -0.88 16.70
N SER A 503 6.30 0.25 16.09
CA SER A 503 5.70 1.40 16.76
C SER A 503 4.31 1.13 17.38
N ILE A 504 3.62 0.06 16.96
CA ILE A 504 2.35 -0.39 17.55
C ILE A 504 2.53 -1.74 18.26
N PRO A 505 2.02 -1.91 19.49
CA PRO A 505 2.00 -3.20 20.18
C PRO A 505 1.34 -4.32 19.35
N GLN A 506 1.98 -5.49 19.28
CA GLN A 506 1.50 -6.65 18.52
C GLN A 506 0.13 -7.16 19.00
N THR A 507 -0.19 -7.02 20.29
CA THR A 507 -1.48 -7.40 20.89
C THR A 507 -2.68 -6.66 20.30
N LYS A 508 -2.46 -5.47 19.72
CA LYS A 508 -3.50 -4.70 19.03
C LYS A 508 -3.60 -5.01 17.53
N ARG A 509 -2.89 -6.01 17.03
CA ARG A 509 -2.89 -6.41 15.61
C ARG A 509 -3.45 -7.83 15.45
N PHE A 510 -4.61 -8.14 16.05
CA PHE A 510 -5.24 -9.47 15.93
C PHE A 510 -5.35 -9.96 14.49
N LYS A 511 -5.64 -9.08 13.52
CA LYS A 511 -5.62 -9.41 12.09
C LYS A 511 -4.23 -9.73 11.55
N ALA A 512 -3.18 -9.04 11.99
CA ALA A 512 -1.80 -9.36 11.58
C ALA A 512 -1.31 -10.64 12.28
N TYR A 513 -1.77 -10.91 13.50
CA TYR A 513 -1.55 -12.18 14.18
C TYR A 513 -2.29 -13.33 13.51
N LEU A 514 -3.54 -13.13 13.09
CA LEU A 514 -4.34 -14.09 12.33
C LEU A 514 -3.76 -14.31 10.93
N ALA A 515 -3.36 -13.23 10.24
CA ALA A 515 -2.65 -13.32 8.97
C ALA A 515 -1.33 -14.09 9.17
N LYS A 516 -0.49 -13.71 10.15
CA LYS A 516 0.75 -14.40 10.53
C LYS A 516 0.48 -15.86 10.88
N PHE A 517 -0.59 -16.18 11.61
CA PHE A 517 -0.96 -17.56 11.97
C PHE A 517 -1.34 -18.36 10.71
N LEU A 518 -2.28 -17.84 9.92
CA LEU A 518 -2.73 -18.44 8.66
C LEU A 518 -1.61 -18.60 7.64
N THR A 519 -0.58 -17.76 7.74
CA THR A 519 0.61 -17.71 6.87
C THR A 519 1.89 -18.17 7.59
N SER A 520 1.78 -18.80 8.76
CA SER A 520 2.94 -19.36 9.46
C SER A 520 3.14 -20.81 9.10
N ARG A 521 4.35 -21.31 9.37
CA ARG A 521 4.66 -22.76 9.40
C ARG A 521 3.74 -23.58 10.34
N TYR A 522 3.01 -22.92 11.24
CA TYR A 522 2.08 -23.54 12.18
C TYR A 522 0.67 -23.74 11.61
N ASN A 523 0.33 -23.12 10.46
CA ASN A 523 -0.83 -23.48 9.66
C ASN A 523 -0.41 -24.43 8.52
N ILE A 524 -0.17 -25.68 8.90
CA ILE A 524 0.32 -26.74 8.00
C ILE A 524 -0.64 -26.97 6.82
N LEU A 525 -1.95 -26.72 6.99
CA LEU A 525 -2.97 -26.95 5.97
C LEU A 525 -3.13 -25.82 4.96
N GLY A 526 -2.82 -24.56 5.30
CA GLY A 526 -3.02 -23.45 4.36
C GLY A 526 -1.84 -23.28 3.40
N LEU A 527 -0.66 -22.98 3.96
CA LEU A 527 0.51 -22.58 3.18
C LEU A 527 1.17 -23.72 2.43
N ASN A 528 1.25 -24.90 3.03
CA ASN A 528 1.82 -26.07 2.35
C ASN A 528 0.91 -26.55 1.23
N LEU A 529 -0.41 -26.44 1.40
CA LEU A 529 -1.39 -26.78 0.38
C LEU A 529 -1.34 -25.78 -0.79
N ILE A 530 -1.27 -24.48 -0.52
CA ILE A 530 -1.03 -23.45 -1.56
C ILE A 530 0.30 -23.68 -2.28
N LYS A 531 1.39 -23.95 -1.55
CA LYS A 531 2.71 -24.27 -2.14
C LYS A 531 2.65 -25.54 -3.00
N PHE A 532 1.97 -26.57 -2.51
CA PHE A 532 1.77 -27.82 -3.23
C PHE A 532 0.99 -27.58 -4.52
N PHE A 533 -0.12 -26.83 -4.47
CA PHE A 533 -0.91 -26.51 -5.65
C PHE A 533 -0.15 -25.66 -6.66
N ASN A 534 0.53 -24.59 -6.23
CA ASN A 534 1.37 -23.80 -7.12
C ASN A 534 2.46 -24.64 -7.79
N LYS A 535 3.02 -25.62 -7.07
CA LYS A 535 3.98 -26.58 -7.64
C LYS A 535 3.31 -27.53 -8.63
N LEU A 536 2.12 -28.04 -8.33
CA LEU A 536 1.37 -28.93 -9.20
C LEU A 536 0.98 -28.24 -10.51
N ALA A 537 0.37 -27.06 -10.42
CA ALA A 537 -0.02 -26.32 -11.59
C ALA A 537 1.17 -25.87 -12.43
N TYR A 538 2.27 -25.41 -11.80
CA TYR A 538 3.50 -25.15 -12.53
C TYR A 538 3.96 -26.38 -13.31
N ARG A 539 3.93 -27.58 -12.71
CA ARG A 539 4.31 -28.81 -13.41
C ARG A 539 3.40 -29.11 -14.59
N ASN A 540 2.09 -28.93 -14.45
CA ASN A 540 1.13 -29.14 -15.54
C ASN A 540 1.36 -28.14 -16.69
N TRP A 541 1.56 -26.86 -16.37
CA TRP A 541 1.90 -25.83 -17.35
C TRP A 541 3.24 -26.10 -18.02
N ALA A 542 4.28 -26.42 -17.26
CA ALA A 542 5.60 -26.77 -17.78
C ALA A 542 5.55 -28.00 -18.69
N HIS A 543 4.73 -29.01 -18.36
CA HIS A 543 4.51 -30.17 -19.21
C HIS A 543 3.91 -29.77 -20.55
N LEU A 544 2.82 -28.99 -20.56
CA LEU A 544 2.19 -28.51 -21.80
C LEU A 544 3.16 -27.65 -22.64
N ILE A 545 3.92 -26.76 -21.99
CA ILE A 545 4.93 -25.93 -22.65
C ILE A 545 6.00 -26.79 -23.33
N THR A 546 6.50 -27.80 -22.62
CA THR A 546 7.52 -28.71 -23.15
C THR A 546 6.96 -29.54 -24.30
N GLN A 547 5.75 -30.09 -24.16
CA GLN A 547 5.09 -30.91 -25.18
C GLN A 547 4.79 -30.13 -26.46
N LYS A 548 4.44 -28.85 -26.34
CA LYS A 548 4.17 -27.98 -27.50
C LYS A 548 5.39 -27.18 -27.96
N GLU A 549 6.56 -27.42 -27.36
CA GLU A 549 7.82 -26.70 -27.65
C GLU A 549 7.65 -25.16 -27.62
N MET A 550 6.84 -24.67 -26.68
CA MET A 550 6.53 -23.24 -26.59
C MET A 550 7.65 -22.46 -25.92
N ASN A 551 8.13 -21.39 -26.55
CA ASN A 551 8.90 -20.35 -25.89
C ASN A 551 7.99 -19.42 -25.05
N LEU A 552 8.58 -18.49 -24.28
CA LEU A 552 7.81 -17.62 -23.39
C LEU A 552 6.79 -16.74 -24.13
N HIS A 553 7.14 -16.23 -25.32
CA HIS A 553 6.23 -15.41 -26.13
C HIS A 553 5.06 -16.23 -26.66
N GLN A 554 5.32 -17.45 -27.17
CA GLN A 554 4.30 -18.38 -27.61
C GLN A 554 3.37 -18.78 -26.46
N PHE A 555 3.93 -19.04 -25.27
CA PHE A 555 3.14 -19.30 -24.06
C PHE A 555 2.27 -18.10 -23.68
N PHE A 556 2.81 -16.88 -23.70
CA PHE A 556 2.05 -15.66 -23.42
C PHE A 556 0.86 -15.52 -24.37
N ARG A 557 1.09 -15.64 -25.68
CA ARG A 557 0.02 -15.59 -26.70
C ARG A 557 -1.02 -16.67 -26.47
N PHE A 558 -0.58 -17.90 -26.21
CA PHE A 558 -1.47 -19.03 -25.91
C PHE A 558 -2.36 -18.75 -24.71
N ILE A 559 -1.83 -18.16 -23.63
CA ILE A 559 -2.63 -17.82 -22.46
C ILE A 559 -3.71 -16.80 -22.83
N PHE A 560 -3.36 -15.70 -23.51
CA PHE A 560 -4.34 -14.65 -23.83
C PHE A 560 -5.36 -15.05 -24.91
N SER A 561 -5.07 -16.09 -25.71
CA SER A 561 -6.02 -16.65 -26.65
C SER A 561 -7.08 -17.57 -26.01
N LEU A 562 -6.96 -17.93 -24.73
CA LEU A 562 -7.95 -18.78 -24.07
C LEU A 562 -9.30 -18.06 -23.88
N ASP A 563 -10.40 -18.75 -24.19
CA ASP A 563 -11.77 -18.21 -24.08
C ASP A 563 -12.24 -17.95 -22.64
N ILE A 564 -11.51 -18.47 -21.65
CA ILE A 564 -11.78 -18.24 -20.23
C ILE A 564 -11.71 -16.75 -19.87
N TRP A 565 -10.99 -15.95 -20.66
CA TRP A 565 -10.82 -14.51 -20.49
C TRP A 565 -11.94 -13.70 -21.14
N LYS A 566 -13.19 -14.09 -20.89
CA LYS A 566 -14.38 -13.52 -21.52
C LYS A 566 -14.64 -12.04 -21.21
N HIS A 567 -13.99 -11.47 -20.19
CA HIS A 567 -14.20 -10.07 -19.82
C HIS A 567 -13.17 -9.13 -20.43
N ILE A 568 -12.04 -9.63 -20.94
CA ILE A 568 -11.03 -8.80 -21.59
C ILE A 568 -11.56 -8.40 -22.99
N PRO A 569 -11.64 -7.10 -23.32
CA PRO A 569 -12.02 -6.65 -24.66
C PRO A 569 -11.14 -7.23 -25.77
N GLY A 570 -11.71 -7.48 -26.95
CA GLY A 570 -11.01 -8.09 -28.09
C GLY A 570 -9.77 -7.30 -28.52
N ASN A 571 -9.93 -5.99 -28.72
CA ASN A 571 -8.84 -5.07 -29.06
C ASN A 571 -7.70 -5.08 -28.02
N VAL A 572 -8.01 -5.25 -26.74
CA VAL A 572 -6.99 -5.35 -25.68
C VAL A 572 -6.26 -6.70 -25.74
N LYS A 573 -6.97 -7.80 -26.03
CA LYS A 573 -6.34 -9.11 -26.23
C LYS A 573 -5.41 -9.10 -27.44
N GLU A 574 -5.87 -8.57 -28.56
CA GLU A 574 -5.09 -8.41 -29.80
C GLU A 574 -3.83 -7.60 -29.52
N TYR A 575 -3.98 -6.45 -28.88
CA TYR A 575 -2.85 -5.61 -28.49
C TYR A 575 -1.81 -6.36 -27.64
N LEU A 576 -2.23 -7.11 -26.62
CA LEU A 576 -1.33 -7.87 -25.76
C LEU A 576 -0.63 -9.01 -26.52
N ILE A 577 -1.33 -9.66 -27.44
CA ILE A 577 -0.78 -10.73 -28.29
C ILE A 577 0.26 -10.14 -29.25
N GLU A 578 -0.01 -9.00 -29.88
CA GLU A 578 0.91 -8.32 -30.79
C GLU A 578 2.15 -7.78 -30.07
N ASN A 579 1.95 -7.19 -28.88
CA ASN A 579 3.02 -6.61 -28.05
C ASN A 579 3.66 -7.62 -27.10
N SER A 580 3.46 -8.92 -27.36
CA SER A 580 4.16 -9.97 -26.66
C SER A 580 5.63 -10.06 -27.05
N VAL A 581 6.05 -9.48 -28.19
CA VAL A 581 7.41 -9.56 -28.78
C VAL A 581 8.33 -8.43 -28.31
#